data_AF-A0AAD9ITG4-F1
#
_entry.id   AF-A0AAD9ITG4-F1
#
_cell.length_a   1.000
_cell.length_b   1.000
_cell.length_c   1.000
_cell.angle_alpha   90.00
_cell.angle_beta   90.00
_cell.angle_gamma   90.00
#
_symmetry.space_group_name_H-M   'P 1'
#
loop_
_entity.id
_entity.type
_entity.pdbx_description
1 polymer ?
#
loop_
_entity_poly.entity_id
_entity_poly.type
_entity_poly.pdbx_seq_one_letter_code
_entity_poly.pdbx_strand_id
1 'polypeptide(L)'
;MWVGEQSNDWDEPENEGNFSIYNLAVAELVNATRCIGAYTLQIPNQGLKFTNHPDPTDDIKEDTLIAWTWRTFLDMEDPPDPTLPMRMPMTKAAKRGLDTISEFADQYLGLSINQFMPFGASKVTKLQ
;
A
#
# COMPACT_ATOMS: atom_id res chain seq x y z
N MET A 1 1.07 8.46 8.95
CA MET A 1 0.38 7.37 8.21
C MET A 1 1.44 6.37 7.76
N TRP A 2 1.21 5.08 7.96
CA TRP A 2 2.11 4.03 7.51
C TRP A 2 1.50 3.32 6.28
N VAL A 3 2.21 3.32 5.16
CA VAL A 3 1.87 2.50 4.00
C VAL A 3 2.78 1.27 4.00
N GLY A 4 2.18 0.10 4.13
CA GLY A 4 2.88 -1.17 4.22
C GLY A 4 2.57 -2.10 3.04
N GLU A 5 3.57 -2.90 2.70
CA GLU A 5 3.42 -4.05 1.82
C GLU A 5 2.88 -5.23 2.65
N GLN A 6 1.93 -5.99 2.10
CA GLN A 6 1.54 -7.30 2.61
C GLN A 6 1.23 -8.22 1.42
N SER A 7 1.70 -9.46 1.49
CA SER A 7 1.30 -10.52 0.56
C SER A 7 -0.09 -10.99 0.94
N ASN A 8 -0.98 -11.11 -0.05
CA ASN A 8 -2.20 -11.87 0.04
C ASN A 8 -1.91 -13.26 -0.55
N ASP A 9 -2.08 -14.30 0.26
CA ASP A 9 -1.89 -15.69 -0.15
C ASP A 9 -3.21 -16.32 -0.65
N TRP A 10 -4.16 -15.47 -1.09
CA TRP A 10 -5.52 -15.81 -1.53
C TRP A 10 -6.46 -16.37 -0.45
N ASP A 11 -5.99 -16.45 0.78
CA ASP A 11 -6.81 -16.75 1.94
C ASP A 11 -7.66 -15.54 2.34
N GLU A 12 -8.80 -15.79 2.97
CA GLU A 12 -9.57 -14.71 3.60
C GLU A 12 -8.63 -14.00 4.59
N PRO A 13 -8.64 -12.65 4.62
CA PRO A 13 -7.82 -11.93 5.57
C PRO A 13 -8.17 -12.47 6.96
N GLU A 14 -7.21 -13.12 7.62
CA GLU A 14 -7.39 -13.51 9.01
C GLU A 14 -7.81 -12.25 9.72
N ASN A 15 -8.99 -12.29 10.32
CA ASN A 15 -9.54 -11.20 11.07
C ASN A 15 -8.64 -11.12 12.31
N GLU A 16 -7.46 -10.50 12.20
CA GLU A 16 -6.54 -10.14 13.28
C GLU A 16 -7.17 -9.02 14.14
N GLY A 17 -8.48 -9.15 14.39
CA GLY A 17 -9.25 -8.40 15.34
C GLY A 17 -8.56 -8.51 16.68
N ASN A 18 -8.09 -7.35 17.12
CA ASN A 18 -7.56 -7.00 18.43
C ASN A 18 -6.03 -7.01 18.66
N PHE A 19 -5.19 -7.74 17.90
CA PHE A 19 -3.75 -7.81 18.27
C PHE A 19 -2.74 -7.88 17.12
N SER A 20 -3.04 -7.29 15.96
CA SER A 20 -2.00 -7.10 14.94
C SER A 20 -0.85 -6.24 15.48
N ILE A 21 0.41 -6.62 15.20
CA ILE A 21 1.60 -5.84 15.60
C ILE A 21 1.53 -4.39 15.09
N TYR A 22 0.82 -4.18 13.98
CA TYR A 22 0.59 -2.86 13.40
C TYR A 22 -0.29 -1.98 14.31
N ASN A 23 -1.32 -2.56 14.96
CA ASN A 23 -2.17 -1.83 15.90
C ASN A 23 -1.38 -1.34 17.12
N LEU A 24 -0.54 -2.21 17.69
CA LEU A 24 0.30 -1.87 18.83
C LEU A 24 1.34 -0.81 18.46
N ALA A 25 2.02 -0.97 17.32
CA ALA A 25 3.02 -0.02 16.85
C ALA A 25 2.42 1.37 16.58
N VAL A 26 1.24 1.42 15.94
CA VAL A 26 0.55 2.68 15.67
C VAL A 26 0.01 3.30 16.96
N ALA A 27 -0.54 2.52 17.89
CA ALA A 27 -1.02 3.02 19.17
C ALA A 27 0.10 3.65 20.00
N GLU A 28 1.26 3.01 20.09
CA GLU A 28 2.42 3.54 20.82
C GLU A 28 2.95 4.83 20.18
N LEU A 29 3.09 4.84 18.85
CA LEU A 29 3.50 6.03 18.10
C LEU A 29 2.55 7.20 18.34
N VAL A 30 1.25 6.95 18.27
CA VAL A 30 0.20 7.96 18.51
C VAL A 30 0.25 8.47 19.94
N ASN A 31 0.44 7.59 20.91
CA ASN A 31 0.53 7.98 22.31
C ASN A 31 1.78 8.85 22.60
N ALA A 32 2.92 8.51 21.99
CA ALA A 32 4.16 9.26 22.13
C ALA A 32 4.13 10.63 21.42
N THR A 33 3.53 10.69 20.22
CA THR A 33 3.54 11.90 19.36
C THR A 33 2.31 12.78 19.52
N ARG A 34 1.24 12.27 20.17
CA ARG A 34 -0.08 12.89 20.25
C ARG A 34 -0.66 13.29 18.89
N CYS A 35 -0.37 12.48 17.87
CA CYS A 35 -0.84 12.67 16.51
C CYS A 35 -1.89 11.63 16.12
N ILE A 36 -2.59 11.85 15.01
CA ILE A 36 -3.49 10.83 14.45
C ILE A 36 -2.65 9.82 13.66
N GLY A 37 -2.79 8.54 14.01
CA GLY A 37 -2.10 7.43 13.37
C GLY A 37 -3.06 6.54 12.61
N ALA A 38 -2.62 6.09 11.44
CA ALA A 38 -3.33 5.15 10.60
C ALA A 38 -2.33 4.41 9.74
N TYR A 39 -2.70 3.20 9.33
CA TYR A 39 -1.92 2.36 8.45
C TYR A 39 -2.77 1.82 7.31
N THR A 40 -2.17 1.68 6.13
CA THR A 40 -2.80 1.09 4.95
C THR A 40 -1.87 0.03 4.41
N LEU A 41 -2.38 -1.19 4.25
CA LEU A 41 -1.62 -2.36 3.84
C LEU A 41 -2.06 -2.81 2.45
N GLN A 42 -1.38 -3.81 1.90
CA GLN A 42 -1.71 -4.42 0.61
C GLN A 42 -1.72 -3.42 -0.56
N ILE A 43 -0.70 -2.55 -0.62
CA ILE A 43 -0.47 -1.65 -1.76
C ILE A 43 0.88 -1.99 -2.40
N PRO A 44 0.92 -2.58 -3.61
CA PRO A 44 -0.22 -3.09 -4.38
C PRO A 44 -0.73 -4.42 -3.79
N ASN A 45 -2.01 -4.73 -4.04
CA ASN A 45 -2.58 -6.02 -3.66
C ASN A 45 -1.94 -7.12 -4.52
N GLN A 46 -1.26 -8.07 -3.90
CA GLN A 46 -0.53 -9.20 -4.51
C GLN A 46 -0.96 -10.48 -3.82
N GLY A 47 -0.95 -11.68 -4.41
CA GLY A 47 -0.50 -12.01 -5.77
C GLY A 47 -1.45 -11.57 -6.88
N LEU A 48 -0.91 -11.22 -8.05
CA LEU A 48 -1.70 -10.98 -9.26
C LEU A 48 -1.31 -11.96 -10.36
N LYS A 49 -2.30 -12.43 -11.12
CA LYS A 49 -2.10 -13.28 -12.30
C LYS A 49 -2.54 -12.52 -13.54
N PHE A 50 -1.65 -12.40 -14.52
CA PHE A 50 -1.96 -11.80 -15.82
C PHE A 50 -2.00 -12.90 -16.88
N THR A 51 -3.09 -12.94 -17.65
CA THR A 51 -3.27 -13.91 -18.75
C THR A 51 -2.21 -13.78 -19.84
N ASN A 52 -1.57 -12.61 -19.94
CA ASN A 52 -0.57 -12.28 -20.96
C ASN A 52 0.86 -12.31 -20.41
N HIS A 53 1.09 -12.81 -19.19
CA HIS A 53 2.44 -13.00 -18.65
C HIS A 53 3.08 -14.27 -19.25
N PRO A 54 4.39 -14.29 -19.56
CA PRO A 54 5.08 -15.47 -20.11
C PRO A 54 4.99 -16.70 -19.21
N ASP A 55 4.83 -16.48 -17.92
CA ASP A 55 4.53 -17.50 -16.91
C ASP A 55 3.21 -17.13 -16.20
N PRO A 56 2.05 -17.59 -16.71
CA PRO A 56 0.75 -17.26 -16.14
C PRO A 56 0.41 -18.11 -14.89
N THR A 57 1.30 -19.02 -14.48
CA THR A 57 1.05 -19.97 -13.38
C THR A 57 1.50 -19.45 -12.01
N ASP A 58 2.55 -18.62 -11.97
CA ASP A 58 3.09 -18.08 -10.72
C ASP A 58 2.41 -16.76 -10.29
N ASP A 59 2.19 -16.63 -8.98
CA ASP A 59 1.74 -15.38 -8.37
C ASP A 59 2.85 -14.32 -8.52
N ILE A 60 2.54 -13.24 -9.25
CA ILE A 60 3.51 -12.18 -9.48
C ILE A 60 3.60 -11.31 -8.22
N LYS A 61 4.80 -11.28 -7.62
CA LYS A 61 5.18 -10.45 -6.47
C LYS A 61 5.55 -9.01 -6.88
N GLU A 62 5.62 -8.09 -5.91
CA GLU A 62 5.75 -6.63 -6.12
C GLU A 62 6.80 -6.25 -7.15
N ASP A 63 8.06 -6.66 -6.92
CA ASP A 63 9.18 -6.24 -7.74
C ASP A 63 9.05 -6.76 -9.18
N THR A 64 8.60 -8.01 -9.36
CA THR A 64 8.35 -8.62 -10.67
C THR A 64 7.19 -7.93 -11.39
N LEU A 65 6.15 -7.58 -10.64
CA LEU A 65 4.96 -6.92 -11.14
C LEU A 65 5.25 -5.47 -11.59
N ILE A 66 6.02 -4.74 -10.80
CA ILE A 66 6.53 -3.42 -11.17
C ILE A 66 7.38 -3.53 -12.43
N ALA A 67 8.33 -4.47 -12.49
CA ALA A 67 9.19 -4.65 -13.67
C ALA A 67 8.40 -5.00 -14.93
N TRP A 68 7.41 -5.88 -14.82
CA TRP A 68 6.54 -6.27 -15.93
C TRP A 68 5.72 -5.09 -16.46
N THR A 69 5.07 -4.31 -15.58
CA THR A 69 4.30 -3.12 -16.00
C THR A 69 5.16 -2.06 -16.70
N TRP A 70 6.40 -1.85 -16.24
CA TRP A 70 7.35 -0.99 -16.93
C TRP A 70 7.76 -1.53 -18.30
N ARG A 71 8.00 -2.85 -18.41
CA ARG A 71 8.34 -3.48 -19.68
C ARG A 71 7.20 -3.34 -20.68
N THR A 72 5.96 -3.61 -20.26
CA THR A 72 4.76 -3.43 -21.08
C THR A 72 4.57 -1.98 -21.51
N PHE A 73 4.80 -1.00 -20.62
CA PHE A 73 4.73 0.42 -20.95
C PHE A 73 5.77 0.84 -22.01
N LEU A 74 6.99 0.29 -21.95
CA LEU A 74 8.06 0.60 -22.91
C LEU A 74 7.91 -0.10 -24.26
N ASP A 75 7.28 -1.29 -24.29
CA ASP A 75 7.10 -2.09 -25.50
C ASP A 75 5.83 -1.68 -26.30
N MET A 76 5.00 -0.77 -25.79
CA MET A 76 3.83 -0.24 -26.49
C MET A 76 4.22 0.86 -27.49
N GLU A 77 3.83 0.70 -28.75
CA GLU A 77 3.87 1.76 -29.76
C GLU A 77 2.49 2.46 -29.83
N ASP A 78 2.49 3.80 -29.88
CA ASP A 78 1.35 4.74 -29.79
C ASP A 78 0.85 5.04 -28.35
N PRO A 79 0.54 6.32 -28.03
CA PRO A 79 1.06 7.01 -26.85
C PRO A 79 0.94 6.18 -25.57
N PRO A 80 2.07 5.92 -24.90
CA PRO A 80 2.10 4.96 -23.81
C PRO A 80 1.24 5.48 -22.66
N ASP A 81 0.24 4.69 -22.26
CA ASP A 81 -0.70 5.09 -21.21
C ASP A 81 0.05 5.24 -19.87
N PRO A 82 0.15 6.46 -19.31
CA PRO A 82 0.91 6.72 -18.09
C PRO A 82 0.29 6.06 -16.85
N THR A 83 -0.88 5.43 -16.97
CA THR A 83 -1.51 4.67 -15.89
C THR A 83 -1.03 3.21 -15.82
N LEU A 84 -0.33 2.72 -16.84
CA LEU A 84 0.21 1.35 -16.87
C LEU A 84 1.29 1.07 -15.80
N PRO A 85 2.27 1.97 -15.55
CA PRO A 85 3.28 1.71 -14.53
C PRO A 85 2.64 1.66 -13.14
N MET A 86 2.79 0.52 -12.44
CA MET A 86 2.11 0.26 -11.16
C MET A 86 2.41 1.27 -10.04
N ARG A 87 3.53 2.00 -10.15
CA ARG A 87 3.88 3.06 -9.19
C ARG A 87 2.82 4.17 -9.12
N MET A 88 2.11 4.43 -10.21
CA MET A 88 1.05 5.44 -10.26
C MET A 88 -0.18 5.03 -9.41
N PRO A 89 -0.79 3.84 -9.60
CA PRO A 89 -1.87 3.40 -8.73
C PRO A 89 -1.44 3.22 -7.27
N MET A 90 -0.20 2.77 -6.99
CA MET A 90 0.32 2.69 -5.62
C MET A 90 0.34 4.06 -4.94
N THR A 91 0.86 5.07 -5.63
CA THR A 91 0.90 6.45 -5.11
C THR A 91 -0.50 7.02 -4.93
N LYS A 92 -1.43 6.70 -5.84
CA LYS A 92 -2.83 7.10 -5.74
C LYS A 92 -3.51 6.46 -4.54
N ALA A 93 -3.24 5.19 -4.24
CA ALA A 93 -3.78 4.51 -3.06
C ALA A 93 -3.26 5.16 -1.76
N ALA A 94 -1.97 5.47 -1.69
CA ALA A 94 -1.39 6.19 -0.54
C ALA A 94 -2.06 7.57 -0.36
N LYS A 95 -2.24 8.33 -1.44
CA LYS A 95 -2.97 9.62 -1.40
C LYS A 95 -4.40 9.44 -0.89
N ARG A 96 -5.12 8.42 -1.38
CA ARG A 96 -6.50 8.15 -0.95
C ARG A 96 -6.58 7.87 0.54
N GLY A 97 -5.63 7.13 1.11
CA GLY A 97 -5.61 6.92 2.56
C GLY A 97 -5.37 8.22 3.35
N LEU A 98 -4.53 9.14 2.85
CA LEU A 98 -4.37 10.47 3.46
C LEU A 98 -5.66 11.27 3.40
N ASP A 99 -6.31 11.31 2.23
CA ASP A 99 -7.59 12.01 2.02
C ASP A 99 -8.67 11.47 2.99
N THR A 100 -8.75 10.14 3.17
CA THR A 100 -9.71 9.50 4.07
C THR A 100 -9.48 9.87 5.54
N ILE A 101 -8.23 9.92 6.00
CA ILE A 101 -7.93 10.28 7.40
C ILE A 101 -8.27 11.76 7.64
N SER A 102 -7.97 12.62 6.68
CA SER A 102 -8.33 14.04 6.75
C SER A 102 -9.83 14.26 6.80
N GLU A 103 -10.57 13.58 5.93
CA GLU A 103 -12.04 13.65 5.90
C GLU A 103 -12.64 13.12 7.21
N PHE A 104 -12.12 12.00 7.72
CA PHE A 104 -12.56 11.43 8.99
C PHE A 104 -12.30 12.38 10.17
N ALA A 105 -11.11 12.97 10.25
CA ALA A 105 -10.76 13.90 11.31
C ALA A 105 -11.59 15.19 11.28
N ASP A 106 -11.88 15.71 10.09
CA ASP A 106 -12.73 16.89 9.93
C ASP A 106 -14.17 16.60 10.35
N GLN A 107 -14.75 15.50 9.86
CA GLN A 107 -16.15 15.14 10.12
C GLN A 107 -16.44 14.75 11.56
N TYR A 108 -15.55 13.96 12.19
CA TYR A 108 -15.83 13.33 13.48
C TYR A 108 -15.07 13.92 14.66
N LEU A 109 -13.91 14.54 14.42
CA LEU A 109 -13.08 15.13 15.48
C LEU A 109 -13.07 16.66 15.45
N GLY A 110 -13.58 17.29 14.38
CA GLY A 110 -13.51 18.73 14.18
C GLY A 110 -12.07 19.24 14.03
N LEU A 111 -11.15 18.38 13.56
CA LEU A 111 -9.73 18.68 13.43
C LEU A 111 -9.33 18.76 11.95
N SER A 112 -8.78 19.91 11.54
CA SER A 112 -8.22 20.09 10.21
C SER A 112 -6.76 19.62 10.16
N ILE A 113 -6.48 18.56 9.40
CA ILE A 113 -5.12 18.02 9.22
C ILE A 113 -4.46 18.70 8.02
N ASN A 114 -3.35 19.42 8.28
CA ASN A 114 -2.59 20.15 7.25
C ASN A 114 -1.18 19.61 7.01
N GLN A 115 -0.72 18.67 7.84
CA GLN A 115 0.63 18.12 7.78
C GLN A 115 0.57 16.60 7.89
N PHE A 116 1.32 15.92 7.03
CA PHE A 116 1.37 14.47 6.98
C PHE A 116 2.81 13.98 7.05
N MET A 117 3.02 12.88 7.76
CA MET A 117 4.27 12.15 7.78
C MET A 117 4.02 10.73 7.26
N PRO A 118 4.25 10.48 5.96
CA PRO A 118 4.13 9.15 5.38
C PRO A 118 5.38 8.32 5.70
N PHE A 119 5.17 7.07 6.11
CA PHE A 119 6.23 6.07 6.31
C PHE A 119 5.98 4.87 5.40
N GLY A 120 7.03 4.30 4.82
CA GLY A 120 6.97 3.10 4.00
C GLY A 120 7.70 1.93 4.67
N ALA A 121 7.07 0.75 4.71
CA ALA A 121 7.75 -0.48 5.13
C ALA A 121 8.26 -1.25 3.91
N SER A 122 9.21 -0.68 3.18
CA SER A 122 9.92 -1.47 2.18
C SER A 122 11.08 -2.19 2.89
N LYS A 123 10.86 -3.48 3.18
CA LYS A 123 11.83 -4.47 3.71
C LYS A 123 12.23 -4.27 5.18
N VAL A 124 11.40 -4.78 6.10
CA VAL A 124 11.91 -5.15 7.44
C VAL A 124 12.87 -6.33 7.25
N THR A 125 14.17 -6.04 7.34
CA THR A 125 15.22 -7.06 7.35
C THR A 125 14.95 -7.97 8.54
N LYS A 126 14.69 -9.26 8.30
CA LYS A 126 14.65 -10.25 9.37
C LYS A 126 16.02 -10.22 10.06
N LEU A 127 16.07 -9.72 11.29
CA LEU A 127 17.25 -9.90 12.15
C LEU A 127 17.34 -11.39 12.44
N GLN A 128 18.33 -12.05 11.82
CA GLN A 128 18.81 -13.38 12.20
C GLN A 128 19.84 -13.24 13.32
#